data_AF-A0AAW2M509-F1
#
_entry.id   AF-A0AAW2M509-F1
#
_cell.length_a   1.000
_cell.length_b   1.000
_cell.length_c   1.000
_cell.angle_alpha   90.00
_cell.angle_beta   90.00
_cell.angle_gamma   90.00
#
_symmetry.space_group_name_H-M   'P 1'
#
loop_
_entity.id
_entity.type
_entity.pdbx_description
1 polymer ?
#
loop_
_entity_poly.entity_id
_entity_poly.type
_entity_poly.pdbx_seq_one_letter_code
_entity_poly.pdbx_strand_id
1 'polypeptide(L)'
;MMIVGVVKLDLSLSSDDCCDCVVASRMYEAGCTGNEPFFVPNDAAADEDDGFLVTYVHDEISKESKFLIMDAKSPTLEIVAAVKLPGSAHWLPWTLCESKSPRQTLQGRLIFIIL
;
A
#
# COMPACT_ATOMS: atom_id res chain seq x y z
N MET A 1 -9.41 -13.03 1.21
CA MET A 1 -8.19 -12.66 1.95
C MET A 1 -8.45 -11.29 2.56
N MET A 2 -8.30 -11.12 3.87
CA MET A 2 -8.33 -9.79 4.51
C MET A 2 -6.90 -9.27 4.52
N ILE A 3 -6.64 -8.13 3.89
CA ILE A 3 -5.31 -7.52 3.91
C ILE A 3 -5.21 -6.68 5.18
N VAL A 4 -4.32 -7.03 6.08
CA VAL A 4 -4.13 -6.39 7.39
C VAL A 4 -2.90 -5.49 7.43
N GLY A 5 -2.09 -5.48 6.37
CA GLY A 5 -0.95 -4.61 6.24
C GLY A 5 -0.23 -4.71 4.90
N VAL A 6 0.85 -3.94 4.78
CA VAL A 6 1.76 -3.96 3.63
C VAL A 6 3.20 -4.02 4.13
N VAL A 7 4.04 -4.80 3.46
CA VAL A 7 5.49 -4.82 3.64
C VAL A 7 6.19 -4.48 2.34
N LYS A 8 7.27 -3.72 2.42
CA LYS A 8 8.18 -3.41 1.31
C LYS A 8 9.40 -4.32 1.46
N LEU A 9 9.67 -5.11 0.43
CA LEU A 9 10.85 -5.96 0.34
C LEU A 9 11.87 -5.39 -0.64
N ASP A 10 13.15 -5.43 -0.28
CA ASP A 10 14.27 -5.17 -1.19
C ASP A 10 14.91 -6.50 -1.59
N LEU A 11 14.67 -6.92 -2.83
CA LEU A 11 15.17 -8.19 -3.36
C LEU A 11 16.67 -8.20 -3.63
N SER A 12 17.34 -7.05 -3.65
CA SER A 12 18.81 -7.05 -3.75
C SER A 12 19.49 -7.54 -2.48
N LEU A 13 18.76 -7.54 -1.35
CA LEU A 13 19.26 -7.98 -0.05
C LEU A 13 19.15 -9.51 0.12
N SER A 14 18.56 -10.24 -0.83
CA SER A 14 18.49 -11.69 -0.77
C SER A 14 19.83 -12.33 -1.14
N SER A 15 20.71 -12.54 -0.15
CA SER A 15 21.85 -13.45 -0.25
C SER A 15 21.46 -14.90 0.08
N ASP A 16 22.35 -15.87 -0.13
CA ASP A 16 22.12 -17.31 0.12
C ASP A 16 21.77 -17.65 1.59
N ASP A 17 22.08 -16.76 2.54
CA ASP A 17 21.59 -16.82 3.91
C ASP A 17 20.24 -16.09 4.02
N CYS A 18 19.27 -16.68 4.74
CA CYS A 18 17.93 -16.13 4.99
C CYS A 18 18.00 -14.76 5.69
N CYS A 19 18.28 -13.71 4.92
CA CYS A 19 18.36 -12.34 5.37
C CYS A 19 16.98 -11.71 5.27
N ASP A 20 16.61 -10.96 6.31
CA ASP A 20 15.40 -10.16 6.34
C ASP A 20 15.45 -9.12 5.20
N CYS A 21 14.63 -9.33 4.17
CA CYS A 21 14.51 -8.42 3.04
C CYS A 21 13.46 -7.33 3.28
N VAL A 22 12.80 -7.31 4.46
CA VAL A 22 11.81 -6.30 4.81
C VAL A 22 12.52 -4.98 5.12
N VAL A 23 12.30 -3.99 4.27
CA VAL A 23 12.87 -2.64 4.39
C VAL A 23 11.86 -1.59 4.83
N ALA A 24 10.56 -1.89 4.72
CA ALA A 24 9.50 -1.11 5.36
C ALA A 24 8.26 -1.96 5.65
N SER A 25 7.45 -1.55 6.62
CA SER A 25 6.16 -2.20 6.88
C SER A 25 5.13 -1.25 7.50
N ARG A 26 3.86 -1.56 7.27
CA ARG A 26 2.72 -0.97 7.97
C ARG A 26 1.64 -2.02 8.20
N MET A 27 1.27 -2.17 9.45
CA MET A 27 0.03 -2.83 9.85
C MET A 27 -1.10 -1.81 9.92
N TYR A 28 -2.29 -2.20 9.48
CA TYR A 28 -3.50 -1.40 9.70
C TYR A 28 -3.96 -1.53 11.14
N GLU A 29 -4.80 -0.58 11.56
CA GLU A 29 -5.42 -0.62 12.88
C GLU A 29 -6.33 -1.86 13.03
N ALA A 30 -6.57 -2.30 14.27
CA ALA A 30 -7.43 -3.44 14.52
C ALA A 30 -8.84 -3.22 13.96
N GLY A 31 -9.35 -4.19 13.18
CA GLY A 31 -10.64 -4.08 12.50
C GLY A 31 -10.59 -3.34 11.16
N CYS A 32 -9.40 -2.88 10.73
CA CYS A 32 -9.20 -2.30 9.41
C CYS A 32 -8.69 -3.34 8.41
N THR A 33 -9.31 -3.38 7.23
CA THR A 33 -8.91 -4.22 6.10
C THR A 33 -8.61 -3.36 4.88
N GLY A 34 -7.51 -3.64 4.20
CA GLY A 34 -7.06 -2.89 3.03
C GLY A 34 -7.28 -3.60 1.70
N ASN A 35 -6.90 -2.89 0.63
CA ASN A 35 -6.90 -3.37 -0.75
C ASN A 35 -5.46 -3.61 -1.21
N GLU A 36 -5.33 -4.11 -2.44
CA GLU A 36 -4.07 -4.05 -3.17
C GLU A 36 -3.58 -2.59 -3.24
N PRO A 37 -2.36 -2.30 -2.74
CA PRO A 37 -1.82 -0.96 -2.80
C PRO A 37 -1.23 -0.66 -4.20
N PHE A 38 -1.22 0.60 -4.58
CA PHE A 38 -0.66 1.09 -5.84
C PHE A 38 0.51 2.04 -5.57
N PHE A 39 1.59 1.89 -6.31
CA PHE A 39 2.71 2.83 -6.26
C PHE A 39 2.51 3.97 -7.27
N VAL A 40 2.79 5.19 -6.83
CA VAL A 40 2.73 6.41 -7.63
C VAL A 40 4.09 7.11 -7.52
N PRO A 41 4.94 7.07 -8.58
CA PRO A 41 6.24 7.75 -8.55
C PRO A 41 6.05 9.26 -8.51
N ASN A 42 6.95 9.95 -7.81
CA ASN A 42 7.00 11.42 -7.79
C ASN A 42 7.58 11.96 -9.11
N ASP A 43 8.65 11.34 -9.61
CA ASP A 43 9.26 11.59 -10.91
C ASP A 43 9.67 10.25 -11.55
N ALA A 44 9.55 10.11 -12.87
CA ALA A 44 9.94 8.91 -13.61
C ALA A 44 11.46 8.67 -13.62
N ALA A 45 12.27 9.69 -13.30
CA ALA A 45 13.74 9.58 -13.24
C ALA A 45 14.31 9.46 -11.82
N ALA A 46 13.46 9.40 -10.79
CA ALA A 46 13.89 9.33 -9.39
C ALA A 46 14.18 7.88 -8.92
N ASP A 47 14.60 7.74 -7.66
CA ASP A 47 14.81 6.43 -7.03
C ASP A 47 13.54 5.57 -7.10
N GLU A 48 13.69 4.24 -7.11
CA GLU A 48 12.58 3.29 -7.31
C GLU A 48 11.43 3.47 -6.31
N ASP A 49 11.72 3.87 -5.07
CA ASP A 49 10.71 4.17 -4.04
C ASP A 49 10.46 5.67 -3.83
N ASP A 50 10.95 6.55 -4.70
CA ASP A 50 10.66 7.98 -4.64
C ASP A 50 9.23 8.27 -5.13
N GLY A 51 8.29 8.17 -4.20
CA GLY A 51 6.88 8.34 -4.49
C GLY A 51 5.99 7.92 -3.32
N PHE A 52 4.76 7.58 -3.66
CA PHE A 52 3.73 7.27 -2.69
C PHE A 52 3.18 5.87 -2.92
N LEU A 53 2.90 5.19 -1.83
CA LEU A 53 2.06 4.01 -1.82
C LEU A 53 0.64 4.43 -1.44
N VAL A 54 -0.33 4.17 -2.31
CA VAL A 54 -1.73 4.50 -2.06
C VAL A 54 -2.57 3.24 -1.92
N THR A 55 -3.52 3.25 -0.99
CA THR A 55 -4.44 2.11 -0.81
C THR A 55 -5.75 2.56 -0.19
N TYR A 56 -6.80 1.78 -0.42
CA TYR A 56 -8.05 1.94 0.29
C TYR A 56 -8.03 1.05 1.53
N VAL A 57 -8.56 1.58 2.63
CA VAL A 57 -8.71 0.86 3.90
C VAL A 57 -10.13 1.05 4.40
N HIS A 58 -10.77 -0.06 4.74
CA HIS A 58 -12.10 -0.11 5.34
C HIS A 58 -11.98 -0.44 6.83
N ASP A 59 -12.53 0.42 7.68
CA ASP A 59 -12.65 0.19 9.10
C ASP A 59 -14.01 -0.45 9.39
N GLU A 60 -14.01 -1.73 9.75
CA GLU A 60 -15.23 -2.48 10.01
C GLU A 60 -15.91 -2.08 11.33
N ILE A 61 -15.19 -1.43 12.25
CA ILE A 61 -15.69 -0.98 13.55
C ILE A 61 -16.48 0.32 13.36
N SER A 62 -15.86 1.32 12.73
CA SER A 62 -16.51 2.61 12.47
C SER A 62 -17.42 2.60 11.23
N LYS A 63 -17.33 1.57 10.39
CA LYS A 63 -17.99 1.46 9.07
C LYS A 63 -17.59 2.58 8.11
N GLU A 64 -16.37 3.07 8.26
CA GLU A 64 -15.80 4.13 7.42
C GLU A 64 -14.76 3.56 6.46
N SER A 65 -14.64 4.19 5.29
CA SER A 65 -13.57 3.89 4.34
C SER A 65 -12.66 5.10 4.17
N LYS A 66 -11.35 4.85 4.12
CA LYS A 66 -10.30 5.85 3.95
C LYS A 66 -9.47 5.51 2.73
N PHE A 67 -9.04 6.51 1.99
CA PHE A 67 -7.97 6.39 1.00
C PHE A 67 -6.69 6.91 1.64
N LEU A 68 -5.73 6.01 1.85
CA LEU A 68 -4.45 6.29 2.48
C LEU A 68 -3.40 6.60 1.41
N ILE A 69 -2.60 7.62 1.67
CA ILE A 69 -1.42 7.99 0.91
C ILE A 69 -0.25 7.89 1.87
N MET A 70 0.73 7.05 1.53
CA MET A 70 1.88 6.75 2.37
C MET A 70 3.17 7.09 1.64
N ASP A 71 4.14 7.67 2.34
CA ASP A 71 5.49 7.87 1.82
C ASP A 71 6.19 6.51 1.65
N ALA A 72 6.56 6.18 0.40
CA ALA A 72 7.19 4.90 0.08
C ALA A 72 8.66 4.81 0.53
N LYS A 73 9.35 5.94 0.75
CA LYS A 73 10.72 5.97 1.30
C LYS A 73 10.75 5.76 2.80
N SER A 74 9.66 6.07 3.49
CA SER A 74 9.56 5.89 4.93
C SER A 74 9.65 4.40 5.32
N PRO A 75 10.51 4.01 6.29
CA PRO A 75 10.61 2.63 6.76
C PRO A 75 9.34 2.14 7.49
N THR A 76 8.42 3.05 7.83
CA THR A 76 7.13 2.73 8.45
C THR A 76 5.95 3.01 7.52
N LEU A 77 6.21 3.31 6.24
CA LEU A 77 5.23 3.74 5.25
C LEU A 77 4.32 4.83 5.83
N GLU A 78 4.91 5.92 6.32
CA GLU A 78 4.21 6.98 7.03
C GLU A 78 3.00 7.52 6.25
N ILE A 79 1.84 7.62 6.89
CA ILE A 79 0.62 8.17 6.27
C ILE A 79 0.78 9.69 6.20
N VAL A 80 1.04 10.20 4.99
CA VAL A 80 1.14 11.64 4.73
C VAL A 80 -0.23 12.28 4.49
N ALA A 81 -1.22 11.49 4.08
CA ALA A 81 -2.60 11.92 3.97
C ALA A 81 -3.58 10.74 4.09
N ALA A 82 -4.74 11.01 4.69
CA ALA A 82 -5.86 10.09 4.77
C ALA A 82 -7.15 10.82 4.36
N VAL A 83 -7.72 10.41 3.23
CA VAL A 83 -8.96 11.00 2.71
C VAL A 83 -10.13 10.12 3.12
N LYS A 84 -11.03 10.65 3.94
CA LYS A 84 -12.29 9.97 4.28
C LYS A 84 -13.22 9.94 3.07
N LEU A 85 -13.74 8.78 2.73
CA LEU A 85 -14.65 8.63 1.60
C LEU A 85 -16.10 8.93 2.01
N PRO A 86 -16.87 9.64 1.18
CA PRO A 86 -18.29 9.91 1.42
C PRO A 86 -19.11 8.66 1.14
N GLY A 87 -19.19 7.75 2.12
CA GLY A 87 -20.04 6.58 2.07
C GLY A 87 -19.56 5.49 3.01
N SER A 88 -20.41 5.09 3.95
CA SER A 88 -20.34 3.75 4.55
C SER A 88 -20.60 2.77 3.40
N ALA A 89 -19.52 2.23 2.81
CA ALA A 89 -19.52 1.40 1.62
C ALA A 89 -20.16 0.02 1.88
N HIS A 90 -21.38 0.01 2.38
CA HIS A 90 -22.18 -1.17 2.63
C HIS A 90 -22.66 -1.81 1.31
N TRP A 91 -22.54 -1.16 0.14
CA TRP A 91 -23.11 -1.69 -1.12
C TRP A 91 -22.42 -1.32 -2.45
N LEU A 92 -21.17 -0.86 -2.49
CA LEU A 92 -20.47 -0.81 -3.78
C LEU A 92 -19.65 -2.09 -3.97
N PRO A 93 -19.90 -2.90 -5.00
CA PRO A 93 -18.97 -3.94 -5.42
C PRO A 93 -17.61 -3.30 -5.64
N TRP A 94 -16.62 -3.82 -4.92
CA TRP A 94 -15.20 -3.43 -4.95
C TRP A 94 -14.63 -3.14 -6.35
N THR A 95 -15.18 -3.80 -7.37
CA THR A 95 -14.80 -3.73 -8.77
C THR A 95 -15.03 -2.36 -9.43
N LEU A 96 -15.85 -1.46 -8.86
CA LEU A 96 -16.20 -0.21 -9.54
C LEU A 96 -15.11 0.88 -9.46
N CYS A 97 -14.17 0.79 -8.51
CA CYS A 97 -13.05 1.74 -8.39
C CYS A 97 -11.74 1.20 -9.01
N GLU A 98 -11.81 0.19 -9.87
CA GLU A 98 -10.72 -0.04 -10.83
C GLU A 98 -10.82 1.03 -11.92
N SER A 99 -10.44 2.27 -11.59
CA SER A 99 -9.95 3.15 -12.64
C SER A 99 -8.76 2.42 -13.28
N LYS A 100 -8.73 2.35 -14.61
CA LYS A 100 -7.64 1.76 -15.40
C LYS A 100 -6.33 2.54 -15.17
N SER A 101 -5.78 2.49 -13.96
CA SER A 101 -4.41 2.88 -13.73
C SER A 101 -3.55 1.73 -14.27
N PRO A 102 -2.58 2.01 -15.16
CA PRO A 102 -1.65 0.98 -15.56
C PRO A 102 -1.02 0.41 -14.30
N ARG A 103 -0.99 -0.93 -14.16
CA ARG A 103 -0.13 -1.59 -13.18
C ARG A 103 1.29 -1.12 -13.46
N GLN A 104 1.74 -0.07 -12.77
CA GLN A 104 3.14 0.33 -12.76
C GLN A 104 3.79 -0.64 -11.78
N THR A 105 4.12 -1.81 -12.30
CA THR A 105 4.99 -2.75 -11.61
C THR A 105 6.29 -2.01 -11.31
N LEU A 106 6.67 -1.95 -10.03
CA LEU A 106 7.94 -1.42 -9.60
C LEU A 106 9.07 -1.99 -10.47
N GLN A 107 10.02 -1.11 -10.78
CA GLN A 107 11.06 -1.35 -11.76
C GLN A 107 12.17 -2.24 -11.16
N GLY A 108 11.84 -3.49 -10.85
CA GLY A 108 12.78 -4.61 -10.85
C GLY A 108 13.48 -5.00 -9.54
N ARG A 109 13.39 -4.24 -8.43
CA ARG A 109 14.09 -4.61 -7.18
C ARG A 109 13.23 -4.54 -5.92
N LEU A 110 12.31 -3.60 -5.81
CA LEU A 110 11.39 -3.50 -4.69
C LEU A 110 10.06 -4.21 -5.00
N ILE A 111 9.51 -4.89 -3.99
CA ILE A 111 8.17 -5.49 -4.07
C ILE A 111 7.37 -5.10 -2.84
N PHE A 112 6.15 -4.61 -3.04
CA PHE A 112 5.17 -4.47 -1.97
C PHE A 112 4.34 -5.76 -1.85
N ILE A 113 4.40 -6.41 -0.69
CA ILE A 113 3.59 -7.59 -0.37
C ILE A 113 2.48 -7.19 0.59
N ILE A 114 1.28 -7.69 0.31
CA ILE A 114 0.11 -7.57 1.19
C ILE A 114 0.11 -8.68 2.24
N LEU A 115 -0.09 -8.31 3.50
CA LEU A 115 -0.17 -9.23 4.65
C LEU A 115 -1.61 -9.61 4.98
#